data_AF-A0A4Y2TQI2-F1
#
_entry.id   AF-A0A4Y2TQI2-F1
#
_cell.length_a   1.000
_cell.length_b   1.000
_cell.length_c   1.000
_cell.angle_alpha   90.00
_cell.angle_beta   90.00
_cell.angle_gamma   90.00
#
_symmetry.space_group_name_H-M   'P 1'
#
loop_
_entity.id
_entity.type
_entity.pdbx_description
1 polymer ?
#
loop_
_entity_poly.entity_id
_entity_poly.type
_entity_poly.pdbx_seq_one_letter_code
_entity_poly.pdbx_strand_id
1 'polypeptide(L)'
;MWVKDTVNSFHLRSRKKEEALKYADVDDYLRCLYATTKEQEDQILKNYPMKLLYAFMEWPMRNLFLETLENMWKYIGEIDFRTLMNSFLLSKSNWKDSDYYDLYENLWEKSPIHFRESVKKDLYYEGEIDIFFNEMRRKRKAHFDEQRNF
;
A
#
# COMPACT_ATOMS: atom_id res chain seq x y z
N MET A 1 -10.06 -1.81 -44.86
CA MET A 1 -8.83 -2.04 -44.08
C MET A 1 -8.54 -0.81 -43.19
N TRP A 2 -9.43 -0.50 -42.23
CA TRP A 2 -9.34 0.72 -41.39
C TRP A 2 -9.49 0.45 -39.89
N VAL A 3 -10.02 -0.72 -39.51
CA VAL A 3 -10.23 -1.09 -38.10
C VAL A 3 -8.90 -1.41 -37.38
N LYS A 4 -7.93 -1.99 -38.09
CA LYS A 4 -6.64 -2.38 -37.48
C LYS A 4 -5.78 -1.18 -37.06
N ASP A 5 -5.81 -0.09 -37.82
CA ASP A 5 -4.98 1.10 -37.54
C ASP A 5 -5.52 1.93 -36.37
N THR A 6 -6.84 1.99 -36.21
CA THR A 6 -7.47 2.66 -35.06
C THR A 6 -7.26 1.89 -33.75
N VAL A 7 -7.32 0.55 -33.80
CA VAL A 7 -7.05 -0.31 -32.63
C VAL A 7 -5.57 -0.22 -32.23
N ASN A 8 -4.64 -0.22 -33.20
CA ASN A 8 -3.21 -0.01 -32.95
C ASN A 8 -2.91 1.38 -32.36
N SER A 9 -3.53 2.43 -32.91
CA SER A 9 -3.44 3.81 -32.40
C SER A 9 -3.93 3.93 -30.95
N PHE A 10 -5.08 3.34 -30.63
CA PHE A 10 -5.63 3.31 -29.28
C PHE A 10 -4.74 2.52 -28.32
N HIS A 11 -4.23 1.35 -28.74
CA HIS A 11 -3.32 0.54 -27.94
C HIS A 11 -1.98 1.24 -27.69
N LEU A 12 -1.41 1.91 -28.69
CA LEU A 12 -0.19 2.72 -28.55
C LEU A 12 -0.41 3.91 -27.61
N ARG A 13 -1.57 4.54 -27.65
CA ARG A 13 -1.93 5.67 -26.77
C ARG A 13 -2.19 5.19 -25.34
N SER A 14 -2.81 4.03 -25.15
CA SER A 14 -3.00 3.38 -23.84
C SER A 14 -1.66 2.98 -23.23
N ARG A 15 -0.80 2.31 -24.01
CA ARG A 15 0.52 1.83 -23.55
C ARG A 15 1.44 2.99 -23.18
N LYS A 16 1.42 4.11 -23.94
CA LYS A 16 2.15 5.34 -23.57
C LYS A 16 1.60 5.99 -22.30
N LYS A 17 0.28 5.91 -22.05
CA LYS A 17 -0.34 6.43 -20.82
C LYS A 17 0.06 5.58 -19.61
N GLU A 18 0.10 4.26 -19.76
CA GLU A 18 0.59 3.32 -18.73
C GLU A 18 2.08 3.53 -18.41
N GLU A 19 2.93 3.71 -19.42
CA GLU A 19 4.34 4.05 -19.22
C GLU A 19 4.53 5.40 -18.51
N ALA A 20 3.69 6.39 -18.82
CA ALA A 20 3.71 7.67 -18.10
C ALA A 20 3.29 7.50 -16.63
N LEU A 21 2.29 6.65 -16.35
CA LEU A 21 1.83 6.37 -14.99
C LEU A 21 2.91 5.73 -14.13
N LYS A 22 3.87 5.00 -14.71
CA LYS A 22 5.00 4.46 -13.96
C LYS A 22 5.80 5.57 -13.26
N TYR A 23 6.07 6.67 -13.97
CA TYR A 23 6.93 7.76 -13.49
C TYR A 23 6.16 9.00 -13.01
N ALA A 24 4.83 9.03 -13.15
CA ALA A 24 3.99 10.09 -12.62
C ALA A 24 4.22 10.27 -11.11
N ASP A 25 4.06 11.50 -10.61
CA ASP A 25 3.96 11.68 -9.16
C ASP A 25 2.64 11.07 -8.62
N VAL A 26 2.48 11.07 -7.30
CA VAL A 26 1.32 10.48 -6.65
C VAL A 26 0.02 11.19 -7.05
N ASP A 27 0.05 12.52 -7.16
CA ASP A 27 -1.13 13.33 -7.46
C ASP A 27 -1.61 13.08 -8.89
N ASP A 28 -0.70 13.08 -9.85
CA ASP A 28 -0.98 12.79 -11.26
C ASP A 28 -1.45 11.34 -11.45
N TYR A 29 -0.85 10.40 -10.71
CA TYR A 29 -1.29 9.00 -10.72
C TYR A 29 -2.73 8.86 -10.23
N LEU A 30 -3.07 9.46 -9.08
CA LEU A 30 -4.41 9.41 -8.50
C LEU A 30 -5.44 10.12 -9.38
N ARG A 31 -5.10 11.31 -9.91
CA ARG A 31 -5.97 12.02 -10.88
C ARG A 31 -6.27 11.17 -12.10
N CYS A 32 -5.26 10.49 -12.63
CA CYS A 32 -5.46 9.58 -13.75
C CYS A 32 -6.35 8.40 -13.37
N LEU A 33 -6.14 7.80 -12.20
CA LEU A 33 -6.95 6.68 -11.71
C LEU A 33 -8.43 7.08 -11.60
N TYR A 34 -8.74 8.21 -10.96
CA TYR A 34 -10.12 8.70 -10.82
C TYR A 34 -10.77 9.13 -12.14
N ALA A 35 -9.97 9.45 -13.16
CA ALA A 35 -10.46 9.82 -14.49
C ALA A 35 -10.57 8.63 -15.47
N THR A 36 -10.24 7.40 -15.04
CA THR A 36 -10.28 6.20 -15.89
C THR A 36 -11.57 5.42 -15.77
N THR A 37 -11.86 4.56 -16.75
CA THR A 37 -12.98 3.61 -16.66
C THR A 37 -12.63 2.44 -15.73
N LYS A 38 -13.62 1.69 -15.25
CA LYS A 38 -13.41 0.50 -14.39
C LYS A 38 -12.44 -0.52 -14.99
N GLU A 39 -12.50 -0.75 -16.30
CA GLU A 39 -11.60 -1.69 -16.99
C GLU A 39 -10.15 -1.18 -17.01
N GLN A 40 -9.97 0.13 -17.14
CA GLN A 40 -8.64 0.76 -17.13
C GLN A 40 -8.09 0.83 -15.70
N GLU A 41 -8.94 1.10 -14.72
CA GLU A 41 -8.62 1.04 -13.30
C GLU A 41 -8.06 -0.34 -12.94
N ASP A 42 -8.77 -1.41 -13.26
CA ASP A 42 -8.33 -2.79 -13.01
C ASP A 42 -6.97 -3.11 -13.66
N GLN A 43 -6.69 -2.58 -14.85
CA GLN A 43 -5.39 -2.73 -15.51
C GLN A 43 -4.28 -1.96 -14.78
N ILE A 44 -4.56 -0.72 -14.37
CA ILE A 44 -3.60 0.10 -13.62
C ILE A 44 -3.29 -0.53 -12.26
N LEU A 45 -4.31 -1.01 -11.55
CA LEU A 45 -4.18 -1.70 -10.26
C LEU A 45 -3.37 -2.98 -10.39
N LYS A 46 -3.58 -3.74 -11.46
CA LYS A 46 -2.82 -4.96 -11.73
C LYS A 46 -1.34 -4.68 -12.04
N ASN A 47 -1.06 -3.60 -12.77
CA ASN A 47 0.29 -3.29 -13.23
C ASN A 47 1.13 -2.55 -12.17
N TYR A 48 0.51 -1.74 -11.32
CA TYR A 48 1.21 -0.89 -10.35
C TYR A 48 0.54 -0.90 -8.96
N PRO A 49 0.26 -2.06 -8.36
CA PRO A 49 -0.48 -2.14 -7.11
C PRO A 49 0.23 -1.42 -5.96
N MET A 50 1.55 -1.56 -5.87
CA MET A 50 2.35 -0.95 -4.82
C MET A 50 2.33 0.58 -4.86
N LYS A 51 2.23 1.18 -6.05
CA LYS A 51 2.21 2.64 -6.19
C LYS A 51 0.96 3.24 -5.54
N LEU A 52 -0.19 2.61 -5.74
CA LEU A 52 -1.43 3.04 -5.10
C LEU A 52 -1.40 2.81 -3.59
N LEU A 53 -0.92 1.64 -3.15
CA LEU A 53 -0.82 1.34 -1.71
C LEU A 53 0.07 2.36 -0.98
N TYR A 54 1.21 2.74 -1.56
CA TYR A 54 2.05 3.79 -0.99
C TYR A 54 1.37 5.16 -0.99
N ALA A 55 0.66 5.53 -2.05
CA ALA A 55 -0.11 6.77 -2.08
C ALA A 55 -1.14 6.83 -0.95
N PHE A 56 -1.78 5.70 -0.62
CA PHE A 56 -2.79 5.61 0.43
C PHE A 56 -2.21 5.45 1.84
N MET A 57 -0.91 5.24 2.00
CA MET A 57 -0.28 5.31 3.34
C MET A 57 -0.17 6.76 3.85
N GLU A 58 -0.09 7.71 2.93
CA GLU A 58 0.07 9.13 3.24
C GLU A 58 -1.25 9.77 3.69
N TRP A 59 -1.14 10.77 4.57
CA TRP A 59 -2.29 11.58 4.97
C TRP A 59 -2.68 12.51 3.81
N PRO A 60 -3.97 12.68 3.46
CA PRO A 60 -5.17 12.26 4.19
C PRO A 60 -5.80 10.92 3.75
N MET A 61 -5.19 10.18 2.82
CA MET A 61 -5.84 9.04 2.14
C MET A 61 -5.79 7.71 2.92
N ARG A 62 -5.27 7.72 4.14
CA ARG A 62 -5.11 6.54 5.00
C ARG A 62 -6.38 5.74 5.21
N ASN A 63 -7.52 6.41 5.30
CA ASN A 63 -8.82 5.75 5.47
C ASN A 63 -9.16 4.81 4.30
N LEU A 64 -8.65 5.07 3.10
CA LEU A 64 -8.86 4.24 1.92
C LEU A 64 -7.89 3.06 1.85
N PHE A 65 -6.78 3.09 2.62
CA PHE A 65 -5.71 2.10 2.52
C PHE A 65 -6.22 0.67 2.76
N LEU A 66 -6.92 0.43 3.86
CA LEU A 66 -7.37 -0.92 4.23
C LEU A 66 -8.43 -1.46 3.26
N GLU A 67 -9.38 -0.63 2.85
CA GLU A 67 -10.40 -1.00 1.87
C GLU A 67 -9.76 -1.37 0.51
N THR A 68 -8.79 -0.57 0.08
CA THR A 68 -8.10 -0.81 -1.19
C THR A 68 -7.24 -2.06 -1.11
N LEU A 69 -6.50 -2.23 0.00
CA LEU A 69 -5.66 -3.39 0.24
C LEU A 69 -6.43 -4.71 0.19
N GLU A 70 -7.63 -4.76 0.80
CA GLU A 70 -8.50 -5.94 0.76
C GLU A 70 -8.82 -6.40 -0.67
N ASN A 71 -9.02 -5.45 -1.58
CA ASN A 71 -9.27 -5.72 -3.00
C ASN A 71 -7.99 -6.04 -3.80
N MET A 72 -6.82 -5.68 -3.27
CA MET A 72 -5.53 -5.77 -3.95
C MET A 72 -4.70 -7.00 -3.60
N TRP A 73 -5.13 -7.82 -2.63
CA TRP A 73 -4.42 -9.05 -2.26
C TRP A 73 -4.12 -9.97 -3.44
N LYS A 74 -5.00 -10.01 -4.45
CA LYS A 74 -4.83 -10.80 -5.69
C LYS A 74 -3.75 -10.28 -6.65
N TYR A 75 -3.28 -9.05 -6.46
CA TYR A 75 -2.31 -8.39 -7.34
C TYR A 75 -0.92 -8.24 -6.71
N ILE A 76 -0.78 -8.53 -5.42
CA ILE A 76 0.50 -8.43 -4.73
C ILE A 76 1.06 -9.81 -4.41
N GLY A 77 2.38 -9.96 -4.52
CA GLY A 77 3.10 -11.16 -4.11
C GLY A 77 3.73 -11.02 -2.72
N GLU A 78 4.39 -12.08 -2.27
CA GLU A 78 5.13 -12.09 -1.00
C GLU A 78 6.24 -11.02 -0.95
N ILE A 79 6.93 -10.78 -2.08
CA ILE A 79 7.97 -9.75 -2.19
C ILE A 79 7.36 -8.34 -2.02
N ASP A 80 6.23 -8.10 -2.68
CA ASP A 80 5.51 -6.83 -2.58
C ASP A 80 5.05 -6.57 -1.15
N PHE A 81 4.50 -7.60 -0.49
CA PHE A 81 4.10 -7.53 0.90
C PHE A 81 5.27 -7.24 1.84
N ARG A 82 6.41 -7.94 1.69
CA ARG A 82 7.64 -7.63 2.46
C ARG A 82 8.08 -6.18 2.26
N THR A 83 8.04 -5.69 1.02
CA THR A 83 8.40 -4.31 0.69
C THR A 83 7.43 -3.30 1.32
N LEU A 84 6.13 -3.61 1.33
CA LEU A 84 5.12 -2.82 2.03
C LEU A 84 5.46 -2.72 3.53
N MET A 85 5.66 -3.87 4.19
CA MET A 85 6.00 -3.94 5.60
C MET A 85 7.28 -3.15 5.92
N ASN A 86 8.31 -3.24 5.07
CA ASN A 86 9.53 -2.45 5.23
C ASN A 86 9.29 -0.95 5.10
N SER A 87 8.42 -0.54 4.19
CA SER A 87 8.07 0.87 3.98
C SER A 87 7.39 1.46 5.22
N PHE A 88 6.57 0.68 5.93
CA PHE A 88 6.07 1.05 7.25
C PHE A 88 7.23 1.19 8.27
N LEU A 89 8.10 0.19 8.39
CA LEU A 89 9.21 0.24 9.35
C LEU A 89 10.12 1.47 9.14
N LEU A 90 10.41 1.82 7.88
CA LEU A 90 11.24 2.97 7.52
C LEU A 90 10.56 4.33 7.75
N SER A 91 9.23 4.39 7.60
CA SER A 91 8.48 5.64 7.78
C SER A 91 8.24 5.97 9.26
N LYS A 92 8.56 5.06 10.19
CA LYS A 92 8.34 5.14 11.63
C LYS A 92 8.75 6.47 12.29
N SER A 93 9.84 7.08 11.84
CA SER A 93 10.32 8.37 12.38
C SER A 93 9.42 9.56 12.03
N ASN A 94 8.63 9.46 10.96
CA ASN A 94 7.71 10.50 10.50
C ASN A 94 6.32 10.37 11.11
N TRP A 95 6.08 9.35 11.93
CA TRP A 95 4.77 9.06 12.49
C TRP A 95 4.52 9.91 13.73
N LYS A 96 3.71 10.95 13.55
CA LYS A 96 3.31 11.83 14.66
C LYS A 96 2.22 11.24 15.56
N ASP A 97 1.51 10.17 15.14
CA ASP A 97 0.25 9.76 15.79
C ASP A 97 0.05 8.23 15.88
N SER A 98 -0.86 7.80 16.78
CA SER A 98 -1.22 6.39 17.01
C SER A 98 -1.80 5.68 15.79
N ASP A 99 -2.43 6.43 14.89
CA ASP A 99 -3.13 5.93 13.70
C ASP A 99 -2.25 5.06 12.79
N TYR A 100 -0.94 5.27 12.80
CA TYR A 100 -0.03 4.50 11.95
C TYR A 100 0.25 3.10 12.52
N TYR A 101 0.27 2.97 13.84
CA TYR A 101 0.38 1.68 14.50
C TYR A 101 -0.86 0.84 14.27
N ASP A 102 -2.03 1.46 14.37
CA ASP A 102 -3.29 0.77 14.09
C ASP A 102 -3.37 0.35 12.62
N LEU A 103 -2.88 1.16 11.69
CA LEU A 103 -2.81 0.79 10.27
C LEU A 103 -1.91 -0.44 10.05
N TYR A 104 -0.73 -0.47 10.67
CA TYR A 104 0.19 -1.60 10.55
C TYR A 104 -0.36 -2.88 11.17
N GLU A 105 -0.98 -2.78 12.35
CA GLU A 105 -1.61 -3.95 13.00
C GLU A 105 -2.74 -4.50 12.14
N ASN A 106 -3.61 -3.62 11.61
CA ASN A 106 -4.67 -4.04 10.69
C ASN A 106 -4.11 -4.68 9.42
N LEU A 107 -3.06 -4.11 8.83
CA LEU A 107 -2.34 -4.70 7.68
C LEU A 107 -1.86 -6.12 8.01
N TRP A 108 -1.19 -6.29 9.14
CA TRP A 108 -0.69 -7.58 9.58
C TRP A 108 -1.80 -8.59 9.85
N GLU A 109 -2.83 -8.22 10.60
CA GLU A 109 -3.91 -9.12 10.99
C GLU A 109 -4.76 -9.56 9.79
N LYS A 110 -5.06 -8.64 8.87
CA LYS A 110 -5.84 -8.91 7.66
C LYS A 110 -5.03 -9.60 6.56
N SER A 111 -3.71 -9.65 6.67
CA SER A 111 -2.88 -10.25 5.64
C SER A 111 -3.07 -11.78 5.54
N PRO A 112 -3.11 -12.32 4.32
CA PRO A 112 -3.05 -13.76 4.09
C PRO A 112 -1.92 -14.44 4.86
N ILE A 113 -2.17 -15.65 5.37
CA ILE A 113 -1.20 -16.38 6.23
C ILE A 113 0.15 -16.56 5.52
N HIS A 114 0.14 -16.94 4.25
CA HIS A 114 1.37 -17.17 3.47
C HIS A 114 2.24 -15.89 3.37
N PHE A 115 1.63 -14.70 3.35
CA PHE A 115 2.38 -13.45 3.41
C PHE A 115 3.07 -13.26 4.76
N ARG A 116 2.38 -13.47 5.88
CA ARG A 116 3.00 -13.40 7.21
C ARG A 116 4.13 -14.42 7.38
N GLU A 117 3.93 -15.64 6.90
CA GLU A 117 4.98 -16.67 6.90
C GLU A 117 6.18 -16.26 6.06
N SER A 118 5.95 -15.64 4.90
CA SER A 118 7.03 -15.16 4.03
C SER A 118 7.89 -14.10 4.72
N VAL A 119 7.30 -13.25 5.55
CA VAL A 119 8.01 -12.22 6.29
C VAL A 119 8.78 -12.85 7.46
N LYS A 120 8.18 -13.78 8.19
CA LYS A 120 8.83 -14.49 9.30
C LYS A 120 10.03 -15.35 8.88
N LYS A 121 10.02 -15.86 7.64
CA LYS A 121 11.15 -16.64 7.08
C LYS A 121 12.37 -15.76 6.78
N ASP A 122 12.18 -14.46 6.67
CA ASP A 122 13.25 -13.51 6.38
C ASP A 122 13.82 -13.00 7.71
N LEU A 123 15.06 -13.41 8.02
CA LEU A 123 15.75 -13.12 9.29
C LEU A 123 15.86 -11.62 9.60
N TYR A 124 15.82 -10.76 8.57
CA TYR A 124 15.80 -9.31 8.77
C TYR A 124 14.50 -8.85 9.44
N TYR A 125 13.37 -9.46 9.07
CA TYR A 125 12.05 -8.98 9.50
C TYR A 125 11.59 -9.59 10.82
N GLU A 126 12.04 -10.80 11.17
CA GLU A 126 11.62 -11.45 12.42
C GLU A 126 11.94 -10.56 13.64
N GLY A 127 13.15 -10.01 13.72
CA GLY A 127 13.55 -9.11 14.79
C GLY A 127 12.82 -7.75 14.76
N GLU A 128 12.72 -7.14 13.58
CA GLU A 128 12.13 -5.80 13.43
C GLU A 128 10.63 -5.79 13.73
N ILE A 129 9.89 -6.85 13.35
CA ILE A 129 8.46 -6.97 13.62
C ILE A 129 8.18 -7.08 15.11
N ASP A 130 8.94 -7.90 15.82
CA ASP A 130 8.76 -8.07 17.26
C ASP A 130 9.11 -6.78 18.00
N ILE A 131 10.18 -6.09 17.60
CA ILE A 131 10.54 -4.76 18.13
C ILE A 131 9.38 -3.78 17.88
N PHE A 132 8.83 -3.77 16.68
CA PHE A 132 7.75 -2.89 16.29
C PHE A 132 6.48 -3.13 17.12
N PHE A 133 6.01 -4.37 17.23
CA PHE A 133 4.83 -4.71 18.04
C PHE A 133 5.05 -4.45 19.53
N ASN A 134 6.27 -4.64 20.04
CA ASN A 134 6.57 -4.32 21.43
C ASN A 134 6.55 -2.80 21.68
N GLU A 135 7.07 -1.99 20.76
CA GLU A 135 6.99 -0.53 20.85
C GLU A 135 5.55 -0.04 20.80
N MET A 136 4.72 -0.60 19.91
CA MET A 136 3.28 -0.35 19.85
C MET A 136 2.61 -0.56 21.22
N ARG A 137 2.81 -1.74 21.81
CA ARG A 137 2.23 -2.08 23.13
C ARG A 137 2.68 -1.10 24.21
N ARG A 138 3.96 -0.71 24.20
CA ARG A 138 4.50 0.28 25.15
C ARG A 138 3.86 1.65 24.98
N LYS A 139 3.69 2.15 23.76
CA LYS A 139 3.07 3.45 23.48
C LYS A 139 1.58 3.47 23.84
N ARG A 140 0.84 2.41 23.51
CA ARG A 140 -0.57 2.27 23.93
C ARG A 140 -0.69 2.31 25.45
N LYS A 141 0.16 1.56 26.17
CA LYS A 141 0.17 1.55 27.63
C LYS A 141 0.45 2.93 28.22
N ALA A 142 1.47 3.63 27.72
CA ALA A 142 1.80 4.98 28.17
C ALA A 142 0.62 5.96 27.98
N HIS A 143 -0.03 5.92 26.81
CA HIS A 143 -1.20 6.74 26.53
C HIS A 143 -2.39 6.44 27.47
N PHE A 144 -2.67 5.15 27.75
CA PHE A 144 -3.70 4.77 28.73
C PHE A 144 -3.36 5.23 30.15
N ASP A 145 -2.09 5.11 30.56
CA ASP A 145 -1.63 5.55 31.89
C ASP A 145 -1.71 7.08 32.03
N GLU A 146 -1.41 7.85 30.98
CA GLU A 146 -1.59 9.30 30.93
C GLU A 146 -3.06 9.72 31.08
N GLN A 147 -3.98 9.05 30.37
CA GLN A 147 -5.42 9.33 30.45
C GLN A 147 -6.05 9.00 31.81
N ARG A 148 -5.46 8.09 32.59
CA ARG A 148 -5.96 7.70 33.92
C ARG A 148 -5.53 8.65 35.05
N ASN A 149 -4.55 9.52 34.78
CA ASN A 149 -4.00 10.47 35.74
C ASN A 149 -4.66 11.87 35.65
N PHE A 150 -5.75 12.00 34.89
CA PHE A 150 -6.65 13.17 34.85
C PHE A 150 -8.02 12.80 35.44
#